data_AF-A0A1G4FG44-F1
#
_entry.id   AF-A0A1G4FG44-F1
#
_cell.length_a   1.000
_cell.length_b   1.000
_cell.length_c   1.000
_cell.angle_alpha   90.00
_cell.angle_beta   90.00
_cell.angle_gamma   90.00
#
_symmetry.space_group_name_H-M   'P 1'
#
loop_
_entity.id
_entity.type
_entity.pdbx_description
1 polymer ?
#
loop_
_entity_poly.entity_id
_entity_poly.type
_entity_poly.pdbx_seq_one_letter_code
_entity_poly.pdbx_strand_id
1 'polypeptide(L)'
;MFNYFVKKMRQKRGFTLIELVVVIAILGILAAIAVPRYTKSRRNAAVAAHNANVKTLEGAANLAITDDEALPEGGWTKDTEETDEEGAVGWKDYLQEWPEVPESVKKEIDPDTYTVTVEEDKIKVEPGYAKLNDDGEIVLDEEAPAE
;
A
#
# COMPACT_ATOMS: atom_id res chain seq x y z
N MET A 1 46.21 51.89 -1.00
CA MET A 1 44.91 51.68 -0.31
C MET A 1 44.44 50.20 -0.31
N PHE A 2 45.27 49.23 -0.75
CA PHE A 2 44.87 47.81 -0.88
C PHE A 2 45.15 46.93 0.36
N ASN A 3 45.87 47.45 1.38
CA ASN A 3 46.37 46.64 2.50
C ASN A 3 45.39 46.44 3.67
N TYR A 4 44.17 46.95 3.59
CA TYR A 4 43.17 46.79 4.66
C TYR A 4 42.33 45.51 4.52
N PHE A 5 42.18 44.98 3.30
CA PHE A 5 41.29 43.84 3.02
C PHE A 5 41.85 42.48 3.48
N VAL A 6 43.16 42.29 3.50
CA VAL A 6 43.80 41.01 3.85
C VAL A 6 43.76 40.72 5.36
N LYS A 7 43.59 41.75 6.21
CA LYS A 7 43.67 41.60 7.67
C LYS A 7 42.43 40.95 8.32
N LYS A 8 41.32 40.77 7.59
CA LYS A 8 40.05 40.23 8.13
C LYS A 8 39.78 38.75 7.82
N MET A 9 40.71 38.02 7.20
CA MET A 9 40.50 36.60 6.85
C MET A 9 41.02 35.58 7.89
N ARG A 10 41.54 36.01 9.04
CA ARG A 10 42.19 35.12 10.05
C ARG A 10 41.28 34.70 11.22
N GLN A 11 39.95 34.71 11.04
CA GLN A 11 38.98 34.34 12.08
C GLN A 11 37.92 33.34 11.58
N LYS A 12 38.27 32.45 10.63
CA LYS A 12 37.40 31.30 10.34
C LYS A 12 37.62 30.25 11.43
N ARG A 13 36.74 30.21 12.43
CA ARG A 13 36.63 29.06 13.34
C ARG A 13 36.20 27.87 12.50
N GLY A 14 37.10 26.91 12.30
CA GLY A 14 36.80 25.65 11.61
C GLY A 14 35.94 24.76 12.52
N PHE A 15 35.11 23.92 11.90
CA PHE A 15 34.37 22.88 12.61
C PHE A 15 35.34 21.87 13.21
N THR A 16 35.15 21.49 14.47
CA THR A 16 36.02 20.49 15.11
C THR A 16 35.59 19.08 14.72
N LEU A 17 36.55 18.15 14.65
CA LEU A 17 36.23 16.74 14.39
C LEU A 17 35.33 16.16 15.48
N ILE A 18 35.49 16.61 16.73
CA ILE A 18 34.67 16.15 17.85
C ILE A 18 33.20 16.60 17.71
N GLU A 19 32.93 17.82 17.23
CA GLU A 19 31.57 18.27 16.95
C GLU A 19 30.91 17.38 15.89
N LEU A 20 31.63 17.00 14.83
CA LEU A 20 31.09 16.10 13.81
C LEU A 20 30.77 14.72 14.37
N VAL A 21 31.67 14.16 15.17
CA VAL A 21 31.52 12.82 15.76
C VAL A 21 30.31 12.76 16.69
N VAL A 22 30.10 13.78 17.53
CA VAL A 22 28.93 13.82 18.43
C VAL A 22 27.63 13.93 17.63
N VAL A 23 27.61 14.72 16.55
CA VAL A 23 26.40 14.86 15.71
C VAL A 23 26.03 13.55 15.04
N ILE A 24 26.97 12.85 14.41
CA ILE A 24 26.67 11.55 13.78
C ILE A 24 26.29 10.48 14.80
N ALA A 25 26.84 10.54 16.02
CA ALA A 25 26.48 9.62 17.11
C ALA A 25 25.01 9.82 17.52
N ILE A 26 24.55 11.06 17.68
CA ILE A 26 23.15 11.35 18.00
C ILE A 26 22.23 10.94 16.83
N LEU A 27 22.59 11.25 15.58
CA LEU A 27 21.84 10.83 14.40
C LEU A 27 21.73 9.31 14.30
N GLY A 28 22.79 8.57 14.64
CA GLY A 28 22.78 7.11 14.69
C GLY A 28 21.77 6.55 15.70
N ILE A 29 21.72 7.11 16.91
CA ILE A 29 20.75 6.70 17.95
C ILE A 29 19.32 6.98 17.49
N LEU A 30 19.06 8.15 16.93
CA LEU A 30 17.73 8.51 16.42
C LEU A 30 17.30 7.59 15.27
N ALA A 31 18.21 7.32 14.32
CA ALA A 31 17.94 6.43 13.19
C ALA A 31 17.61 4.99 13.65
N ALA A 32 18.31 4.48 14.66
CA ALA A 32 18.08 3.12 15.18
C ALA A 32 16.64 2.92 15.71
N ILE A 33 16.03 3.96 16.28
CA ILE A 33 14.64 3.93 16.78
C ILE A 33 13.64 4.28 15.66
N ALA A 34 13.99 5.24 14.81
CA ALA A 34 13.09 5.78 13.79
C ALA A 34 12.84 4.79 12.64
N VAL A 35 13.88 4.12 12.14
CA VAL A 35 13.78 3.20 10.98
C VAL A 35 12.77 2.06 11.20
N PRO A 36 12.85 1.24 12.27
CA PRO A 36 11.89 0.15 12.45
C PRO A 36 10.45 0.65 12.64
N ARG A 37 10.26 1.77 13.34
CA ARG A 37 8.94 2.39 13.51
C ARG A 37 8.36 2.89 12.19
N TYR A 38 9.19 3.53 11.37
CA TYR A 38 8.80 4.01 10.05
C TYR A 38 8.42 2.86 9.12
N THR A 39 9.22 1.78 9.09
CA THR A 39 8.92 0.59 8.30
C THR A 39 7.59 -0.05 8.71
N LYS A 40 7.33 -0.22 10.03
CA LYS A 40 6.05 -0.74 10.52
C LYS A 40 4.87 0.17 10.13
N SER A 41 5.03 1.49 10.26
CA SER A 41 4.01 2.46 9.86
C SER A 41 3.69 2.37 8.36
N ARG A 42 4.71 2.25 7.51
CA ARG A 42 4.52 2.05 6.07
C ARG A 42 3.79 0.76 5.73
N ARG A 43 4.12 -0.35 6.40
CA ARG A 43 3.40 -1.62 6.21
C ARG A 43 1.94 -1.53 6.65
N ASN A 44 1.67 -0.90 7.79
CA ASN A 44 0.30 -0.64 8.25
C ASN A 44 -0.51 0.17 7.22
N ALA A 45 0.09 1.21 6.64
CA ALA A 45 -0.56 2.00 5.60
C ALA A 45 -0.85 1.16 4.33
N ALA A 46 0.07 0.27 3.95
CA ALA A 46 -0.13 -0.65 2.84
C ALA A 46 -1.28 -1.64 3.10
N VAL A 47 -1.35 -2.22 4.30
CA VAL A 47 -2.46 -3.10 4.71
C VAL A 47 -3.79 -2.33 4.70
N ALA A 48 -3.83 -1.12 5.22
CA ALA A 48 -5.04 -0.30 5.23
C ALA A 48 -5.52 0.03 3.80
N ALA A 49 -4.60 0.38 2.89
CA ALA A 49 -4.91 0.62 1.49
C ALA A 49 -5.43 -0.65 0.79
N HIS A 50 -4.78 -1.80 1.05
CA HIS A 50 -5.19 -3.09 0.52
C HIS A 50 -6.61 -3.46 0.97
N ASN A 51 -6.90 -3.37 2.26
CA ASN A 51 -8.23 -3.70 2.80
C ASN A 51 -9.30 -2.74 2.28
N ALA A 52 -8.96 -1.47 2.03
CA ALA A 52 -9.86 -0.53 1.39
C ALA A 52 -10.15 -0.90 -0.08
N ASN A 53 -9.15 -1.38 -0.82
CA ASN A 53 -9.32 -1.88 -2.19
C ASN A 53 -10.25 -3.11 -2.21
N VAL A 54 -10.01 -4.08 -1.33
CA VAL A 54 -10.85 -5.29 -1.17
C VAL A 54 -12.31 -4.89 -0.95
N LYS A 55 -12.56 -4.00 0.03
CA LYS A 55 -13.90 -3.50 0.32
C LYS A 55 -14.54 -2.76 -0.86
N THR A 56 -13.74 -2.02 -1.64
CA THR A 56 -14.23 -1.30 -2.81
C THR A 56 -14.66 -2.27 -3.91
N LEU A 57 -13.89 -3.34 -4.14
CA LEU A 57 -14.22 -4.40 -5.08
C LEU A 57 -15.47 -5.18 -4.65
N GLU A 58 -15.57 -5.55 -3.36
CA GLU A 58 -16.77 -6.19 -2.78
C GLU A 58 -18.01 -5.31 -2.97
N GLY A 59 -17.89 -4.01 -2.68
CA GLY A 59 -18.99 -3.06 -2.85
C GLY A 59 -19.45 -2.93 -4.31
N ALA A 60 -18.51 -2.89 -5.24
CA ALA A 60 -18.83 -2.81 -6.67
C ALA A 60 -19.51 -4.07 -7.19
N ALA A 61 -19.01 -5.25 -6.83
CA ALA A 61 -19.63 -6.50 -7.22
C ALA A 61 -21.01 -6.70 -6.55
N ASN A 62 -21.20 -6.22 -5.31
CA ASN A 62 -22.51 -6.24 -4.63
C ASN A 62 -23.52 -5.38 -5.37
N LEU A 63 -23.09 -4.22 -5.88
CA LEU A 63 -23.94 -3.35 -6.67
C LEU A 63 -24.36 -4.01 -7.98
N ALA A 64 -23.43 -4.67 -8.68
CA ALA A 64 -23.73 -5.43 -9.90
C ALA A 64 -24.77 -6.53 -9.67
N ILE A 65 -24.59 -7.34 -8.63
CA ILE A 65 -25.54 -8.39 -8.27
C ILE A 65 -26.91 -7.80 -7.87
N THR A 66 -26.92 -6.65 -7.19
CA THR A 66 -28.17 -5.96 -6.81
C THR A 66 -28.95 -5.45 -8.03
N ASP A 67 -28.25 -5.07 -9.10
CA ASP A 67 -28.84 -4.64 -10.36
C ASP A 67 -29.33 -5.83 -11.23
N ASP A 68 -29.29 -7.06 -10.69
CA ASP A 68 -29.65 -8.33 -11.37
C ASP A 68 -28.74 -8.66 -12.57
N GLU A 69 -27.53 -8.10 -12.56
CA GLU A 69 -26.51 -8.32 -13.59
C GLU A 69 -25.64 -9.53 -13.25
N ALA A 70 -25.33 -10.34 -14.26
CA ALA A 70 -24.47 -11.49 -14.10
C ALA A 70 -23.00 -11.08 -14.21
N LEU A 71 -22.20 -11.52 -13.24
CA LEU A 71 -20.74 -11.46 -13.37
C LEU A 71 -20.27 -12.51 -14.40
N PRO A 72 -19.16 -12.24 -15.11
CA PRO A 72 -18.60 -13.17 -16.09
C PRO A 72 -18.21 -14.51 -15.45
N GLU A 73 -18.11 -15.55 -16.27
CA GLU A 73 -17.63 -16.87 -15.81
C GLU A 73 -16.19 -16.73 -15.28
N GLY A 74 -15.98 -17.05 -14.00
CA GLY A 74 -14.70 -16.84 -13.31
C GLY A 74 -14.53 -15.48 -12.64
N GLY A 75 -15.53 -14.59 -12.74
CA GLY A 75 -15.59 -13.33 -12.01
C GLY A 75 -14.78 -12.19 -12.62
N TRP A 76 -14.74 -11.04 -11.96
CA TRP A 76 -13.96 -9.90 -12.43
C TRP A 76 -12.47 -10.09 -12.19
N THR A 77 -11.71 -9.80 -13.23
CA THR A 77 -10.27 -9.61 -13.19
C THR A 77 -9.94 -8.22 -13.70
N LYS A 78 -8.67 -7.81 -13.61
CA LYS A 78 -8.20 -6.55 -14.19
C LYS A 78 -8.58 -6.40 -15.67
N ASP A 79 -8.61 -7.50 -16.41
CA ASP A 79 -8.85 -7.50 -17.85
C ASP A 79 -10.35 -7.54 -18.21
N THR A 80 -11.24 -7.73 -17.24
CA THR A 80 -12.70 -7.79 -17.46
C THR A 80 -13.32 -6.38 -17.50
N GLU A 81 -12.77 -5.52 -18.35
CA GLU A 81 -13.06 -4.08 -18.32
C GLU A 81 -14.48 -3.73 -18.77
N GLU A 82 -14.96 -4.36 -19.83
CA GLU A 82 -16.21 -4.02 -20.51
C GLU A 82 -17.17 -5.22 -20.49
N THR A 83 -18.46 -4.91 -20.58
CA THR A 83 -19.53 -5.92 -20.69
C THR A 83 -19.36 -6.72 -21.97
N ASP A 84 -19.39 -8.05 -21.86
CA ASP A 84 -19.15 -8.96 -22.98
C ASP A 84 -20.37 -9.14 -23.90
N GLU A 85 -20.20 -9.89 -25.00
CA GLU A 85 -21.27 -10.13 -25.97
C GLU A 85 -22.38 -11.02 -25.41
N GLU A 86 -22.06 -11.81 -24.39
CA GLU A 86 -22.96 -12.67 -23.63
C GLU A 86 -23.79 -11.90 -22.57
N GLY A 87 -23.47 -10.62 -22.35
CA GLY A 87 -24.16 -9.72 -21.43
C GLY A 87 -23.65 -9.78 -19.99
N ALA A 88 -22.51 -10.42 -19.74
CA ALA A 88 -21.87 -10.37 -18.42
C ALA A 88 -21.16 -9.04 -18.22
N VAL A 89 -21.42 -8.39 -17.08
CA VAL A 89 -21.00 -7.01 -16.86
C VAL A 89 -19.51 -6.87 -16.63
N GLY A 90 -18.92 -5.81 -17.22
CA GLY A 90 -17.54 -5.41 -16.97
C GLY A 90 -17.40 -4.57 -15.71
N TRP A 91 -16.21 -4.58 -15.10
CA TRP A 91 -15.99 -3.82 -13.87
C TRP A 91 -16.09 -2.30 -14.06
N LYS A 92 -15.87 -1.76 -15.27
CA LYS A 92 -15.92 -0.31 -15.53
C LYS A 92 -17.30 0.32 -15.35
N ASP A 93 -18.36 -0.49 -15.39
CA ASP A 93 -19.71 -0.01 -15.16
C ASP A 93 -19.93 0.35 -13.66
N TYR A 94 -19.11 -0.22 -12.77
CA TYR A 94 -19.23 -0.07 -11.31
C TYR A 94 -18.01 0.58 -10.66
N LEU A 95 -16.84 0.52 -11.31
CA LEU A 95 -15.57 1.04 -10.81
C LEU A 95 -14.94 2.01 -11.81
N GLN A 96 -14.37 3.10 -11.29
CA GLN A 96 -13.64 4.07 -12.12
C GLN A 96 -12.28 3.54 -12.58
N GLU A 97 -11.61 2.78 -11.72
CA GLU A 97 -10.27 2.24 -11.97
C GLU A 97 -10.10 0.94 -11.18
N TRP A 98 -9.44 -0.05 -11.80
CA TRP A 98 -9.09 -1.29 -11.14
C TRP A 98 -7.96 -1.05 -10.12
N PRO A 99 -8.16 -1.36 -8.83
CA PRO A 99 -7.16 -1.05 -7.81
C PRO A 99 -5.89 -1.90 -7.97
N GLU A 100 -4.75 -1.32 -7.64
CA GLU A 100 -3.47 -2.04 -7.60
C GLU A 100 -3.15 -2.54 -6.19
N VAL A 101 -2.61 -3.76 -6.10
CA VAL A 101 -2.13 -4.32 -4.83
C VAL A 101 -0.91 -3.49 -4.35
N PRO A 102 -0.91 -2.98 -3.10
CA PRO A 102 0.24 -2.25 -2.58
C PRO A 102 1.53 -3.10 -2.56
N GLU A 103 2.66 -2.50 -2.92
CA GLU A 103 3.97 -3.18 -3.04
C GLU A 103 4.39 -3.98 -1.80
N SER A 104 4.10 -3.50 -0.59
CA SER A 104 4.42 -4.24 0.63
C SER A 104 3.60 -5.51 0.77
N VAL A 105 2.34 -5.50 0.32
CA VAL A 105 1.46 -6.68 0.32
C VAL A 105 1.89 -7.65 -0.78
N LYS A 106 2.20 -7.15 -1.99
CA LYS A 106 2.76 -7.97 -3.08
C LYS A 106 3.96 -8.80 -2.64
N LYS A 107 4.87 -8.21 -1.88
CA LYS A 107 6.09 -8.90 -1.45
C LYS A 107 5.88 -10.02 -0.43
N GLU A 108 4.82 -9.93 0.36
CA GLU A 108 4.62 -10.81 1.53
C GLU A 108 3.51 -11.84 1.26
N ILE A 109 2.50 -11.50 0.45
CA ILE A 109 1.40 -12.40 0.07
C ILE A 109 1.57 -12.95 -1.36
N ASP A 110 2.34 -12.27 -2.23
CA ASP A 110 2.57 -12.62 -3.64
C ASP A 110 1.34 -12.69 -4.59
N PRO A 111 0.32 -11.80 -4.51
CA PRO A 111 -0.68 -11.68 -5.55
C PRO A 111 -0.29 -10.60 -6.58
N ASP A 112 -0.33 -10.95 -7.87
CA ASP A 112 -0.10 -10.01 -8.97
C ASP A 112 -1.23 -8.99 -9.15
N THR A 113 -2.48 -9.42 -8.89
CA THR A 113 -3.71 -8.61 -9.03
C THR A 113 -4.81 -9.14 -8.09
N TYR A 114 -5.89 -8.38 -7.98
CA TYR A 114 -7.16 -8.86 -7.42
C TYR A 114 -7.95 -9.69 -8.43
N THR A 115 -8.78 -10.60 -7.92
CA THR A 115 -9.88 -11.28 -8.60
C THR A 115 -11.12 -11.20 -7.72
N VAL A 116 -12.30 -11.08 -8.33
CA VAL A 116 -13.59 -11.00 -7.64
C VAL A 116 -14.49 -12.08 -8.17
N THR A 117 -14.79 -13.09 -7.35
CA THR A 117 -15.64 -14.22 -7.71
C THR A 117 -16.92 -14.24 -6.88
N VAL A 118 -17.93 -14.97 -7.35
CA VAL A 118 -19.12 -15.30 -6.55
C VAL A 118 -19.09 -16.78 -6.25
N GLU A 119 -18.97 -17.12 -4.96
CA GLU A 119 -19.01 -18.48 -4.45
C GLU A 119 -20.20 -18.60 -3.49
N GLU A 120 -21.15 -19.51 -3.77
CA GLU A 120 -22.31 -19.78 -2.89
C GLU A 120 -23.12 -18.52 -2.49
N ASP A 121 -23.45 -17.67 -3.47
CA ASP A 121 -24.12 -16.38 -3.29
C ASP A 121 -23.36 -15.34 -2.44
N LYS A 122 -22.06 -15.56 -2.21
CA LYS A 122 -21.17 -14.61 -1.54
C LYS A 122 -20.09 -14.12 -2.48
N ILE A 123 -19.84 -12.82 -2.41
CA ILE A 123 -18.72 -12.20 -3.12
C ILE A 123 -17.44 -12.54 -2.37
N LYS A 124 -16.44 -12.94 -3.12
CA LYS A 124 -15.12 -13.26 -2.62
C LYS A 124 -14.09 -12.51 -3.44
N VAL A 125 -13.23 -11.77 -2.75
CA VAL A 125 -12.10 -11.07 -3.37
C VAL A 125 -10.82 -11.77 -2.95
N GLU A 126 -10.00 -12.17 -3.93
CA GLU A 126 -8.69 -12.75 -3.69
C GLU A 126 -7.61 -11.83 -4.29
N PRO A 127 -6.50 -11.54 -3.58
CA PRO A 127 -6.28 -11.80 -2.15
C PRO A 127 -7.31 -11.09 -1.26
N GLY A 128 -7.74 -11.79 -0.19
CA GLY A 128 -8.67 -11.24 0.80
C GLY A 128 -8.03 -10.20 1.72
N TYR A 129 -8.74 -9.84 2.78
CA TYR A 129 -8.25 -8.93 3.81
C TYR A 129 -6.90 -9.37 4.39
N ALA A 130 -6.08 -8.40 4.79
CA ALA A 130 -4.77 -8.62 5.38
C ALA A 130 -4.62 -7.91 6.72
N LYS A 131 -3.68 -8.39 7.54
CA LYS A 131 -3.28 -7.79 8.82
C LYS A 131 -1.77 -7.89 9.04
N LEU A 132 -1.24 -7.12 9.98
CA LEU A 132 0.09 -7.35 10.51
C LEU A 132 0.04 -8.35 11.67
N ASN A 133 0.88 -9.38 11.60
CA ASN A 133 1.10 -10.30 12.72
C ASN A 133 2.04 -9.68 13.78
N ASP A 134 2.28 -10.43 14.86
CA ASP A 134 3.13 -10.00 15.97
C ASP A 134 4.61 -9.77 15.55
N ASP A 135 5.06 -10.49 14.53
CA ASP A 135 6.40 -10.35 13.93
C ASP A 135 6.52 -9.13 13.00
N GLY A 136 5.39 -8.47 12.69
CA GLY A 136 5.32 -7.30 11.82
C GLY A 136 5.38 -7.62 10.33
N GLU A 137 5.01 -8.85 9.98
CA GLU A 137 4.77 -9.34 8.62
C GLU A 137 3.27 -9.24 8.29
N ILE A 138 2.98 -9.03 7.02
CA ILE A 138 1.67 -8.93 6.41
C ILE A 138 1.20 -10.35 6.09
N VAL A 139 0.09 -10.73 6.70
CA VAL A 139 -0.55 -12.03 6.51
C VAL A 139 -2.02 -11.83 6.13
N LEU A 140 -2.61 -12.83 5.47
CA LEU A 140 -4.05 -12.85 5.23
C LEU A 140 -4.80 -12.92 6.57
N ASP A 141 -5.91 -12.19 6.65
CA ASP A 141 -6.78 -12.17 7.79
C ASP A 141 -7.98 -13.10 7.57
N GLU A 142 -7.81 -14.37 7.93
CA GLU A 142 -8.86 -15.41 7.78
C GLU A 142 -10.09 -15.17 8.67
N GLU A 143 -9.98 -14.29 9.67
CA GLU A 143 -11.07 -13.93 10.59
C GLU A 143 -11.81 -12.65 10.16
N ALA A 144 -11.34 -11.97 9.10
CA ALA A 144 -12.00 -10.77 8.62
C ALA A 144 -13.42 -11.12 8.13
N PRO A 145 -14.46 -10.39 8.58
CA PRO A 145 -15.82 -10.69 8.17
C PRO A 145 -15.97 -10.44 6.67
N ALA A 146 -16.46 -11.44 5.95
CA ALA A 146 -17.29 -11.19 4.78
C ALA A 146 -18.56 -10.49 5.31
N GLU A 147 -18.51 -9.16 5.45
CA GLU A 147 -19.70 -8.35 5.78
C GLU A 147 -20.68 -8.31 4.61
#